data_AF-A0A3D4ATJ1-F1
#
_entry.id   AF-A0A3D4ATJ1-F1
#
_cell.length_a   1.000
_cell.length_b   1.000
_cell.length_c   1.000
_cell.angle_alpha   90.00
_cell.angle_beta   90.00
_cell.angle_gamma   90.00
#
_symmetry.space_group_name_H-M   'P 1'
#
loop_
_entity.id
_entity.type
_entity.pdbx_description
1 polymer ?
#
loop_
_entity_poly.entity_id
_entity_poly.type
_entity_poly.pdbx_seq_one_letter_code
_entity_poly.pdbx_strand_id
1 'polypeptide(L)' 'MKGVIFRGLEALVIEKCGMAAWDDLLEKNAPQGRVYISAESYPDEEIVGLAQDVATALSMSMPEVL' A
#
# COMPACT_ATOMS: atom_id res chain seq x y z
N MET A 1 0.09 8.71 -8.51
CA MET A 1 -0.31 9.10 -7.15
C MET A 1 0.91 9.52 -6.33
N LYS A 2 0.74 10.41 -5.33
CA LYS A 2 1.86 10.89 -4.49
C LYS A 2 2.32 9.80 -3.51
N GLY A 3 3.63 9.70 -3.29
CA GLY A 3 4.24 8.73 -2.36
C GLY A 3 3.70 8.82 -0.93
N VAL A 4 3.19 9.99 -0.52
CA VAL A 4 2.55 10.18 0.79
C VAL A 4 1.33 9.26 0.99
N ILE A 5 0.64 8.87 -0.09
CA ILE A 5 -0.51 7.96 0.00
C ILE A 5 -0.05 6.54 0.35
N PHE A 6 1.06 6.06 -0.25
CA PHE A 6 1.66 4.77 0.09
C PHE A 6 2.12 4.71 1.55
N ARG A 7 2.65 5.82 2.08
CA ARG A 7 3.00 5.96 3.50
C ARG A 7 1.78 5.86 4.43
N GLY A 8 0.64 6.39 4.01
CA GLY A 8 -0.63 6.27 4.75
C GLY A 8 -1.13 4.83 4.75
N LEU A 9 -1.08 4.17 3.59
CA LEU A 9 -1.43 2.76 3.42
C LEU A 9 -0.53 1.84 4.27
N GLU A 10 0.78 2.07 4.25
CA GLU A 10 1.76 1.38 5.09
C GLU A 10 1.39 1.49 6.57
N ALA A 11 1.09 2.70 7.06
CA ALA A 11 0.72 2.92 8.45
C ALA A 11 -0.56 2.14 8.82
N LEU A 12 -1.58 2.16 7.94
CA LEU A 12 -2.83 1.42 8.14
C LEU A 12 -2.58 -0.09 8.24
N VAL A 13 -1.81 -0.65 7.31
CA VAL A 13 -1.51 -2.08 7.27
C VAL A 13 -0.68 -2.50 8.48
N ILE A 14 0.36 -1.74 8.83
CA ILE A 14 1.21 -2.04 9.98
C ILE A 14 0.39 -2.00 11.28
N GLU A 15 -0.52 -1.04 11.43
CA GLU A 15 -1.37 -0.93 12.63
C GLU A 15 -2.30 -2.15 12.80
N LYS A 16 -2.86 -2.67 11.70
CA LYS A 16 -3.88 -3.73 11.75
C LYS A 16 -3.31 -5.14 11.60
N CYS A 17 -2.33 -5.32 10.72
CA CYS A 17 -1.79 -6.61 10.31
C CYS A 17 -0.30 -6.78 10.63
N GLY A 18 0.39 -5.70 11.01
CA GLY A 18 1.82 -5.71 11.29
C GLY A 18 2.71 -5.56 10.05
N MET A 19 4.02 -5.41 10.31
CA MET A 19 5.02 -5.18 9.26
C MET A 19 5.14 -6.34 8.27
N ALA A 20 5.06 -7.59 8.74
CA ALA A 20 5.19 -8.75 7.85
C ALA A 20 4.12 -8.77 6.74
N ALA A 21 2.87 -8.42 7.08
CA ALA A 21 1.80 -8.34 6.09
C ALA A 21 2.04 -7.21 5.07
N TRP A 22 2.63 -6.10 5.51
CA TRP A 22 3.01 -5.01 4.60
C TRP A 22 4.11 -5.44 3.63
N ASP A 23 5.14 -6.14 4.11
CA ASP A 23 6.21 -6.67 3.27
C ASP A 23 5.67 -7.67 2.24
N ASP A 24 4.80 -8.60 2.63
CA ASP A 24 4.15 -9.56 1.72
C ASP A 24 3.34 -8.85 0.61
N LEU A 25 2.64 -7.77 0.96
CA LEU A 25 1.86 -6.96 0.02
C LEU A 25 2.76 -6.22 -0.97
N LEU A 26 3.89 -5.69 -0.50
CA LEU A 26 4.88 -5.05 -1.35
C LEU A 26 5.54 -6.05 -2.30
N GLU A 27 5.91 -7.25 -1.83
CA GLU A 27 6.50 -8.28 -2.69
C GLU A 27 5.55 -8.69 -3.83
N LYS A 28 4.24 -8.67 -3.58
CA LYS A 28 3.22 -9.03 -4.57
C LYS A 28 2.91 -7.92 -5.57
N ASN A 29 2.85 -6.66 -5.12
CA ASN A 29 2.31 -5.55 -5.90
C ASN A 29 3.35 -4.52 -6.34
N ALA A 30 4.42 -4.35 -5.57
CA ALA A 30 5.43 -3.33 -5.82
C ALA A 30 6.59 -3.91 -6.65
N PRO A 31 7.18 -3.11 -7.57
CA PRO A 31 8.38 -3.54 -8.28
C PRO A 31 9.54 -3.84 -7.33
N GLN A 32 10.44 -4.75 -7.73
CA GLN A 32 11.53 -5.19 -6.87
C GLN A 32 12.42 -4.01 -6.44
N GLY A 33 12.64 -3.90 -5.12
CA GLY A 33 13.44 -2.80 -4.54
C GLY A 33 12.74 -1.44 -4.49
N ARG A 34 11.41 -1.40 -4.70
CA ARG A 34 10.63 -0.17 -4.62
C ARG A 34 10.68 0.42 -3.21
N VAL A 35 11.00 1.71 -3.14
CA VAL A 35 10.90 2.52 -1.93
C VAL A 35 10.01 3.72 -2.24
N TYR A 36 8.91 3.86 -1.50
CA TYR A 36 7.95 4.95 -1.71
C TYR A 36 8.36 6.19 -0.90
N ILE A 37 8.77 7.25 -1.60
CA ILE A 37 9.20 8.52 -1.02
C ILE A 37 8.06 9.53 -1.13
N SER A 38 7.69 10.17 -0.02
CA SER A 38 6.49 11.03 0.07
C SER A 38 6.40 12.14 -0.99
N ALA A 39 7.54 12.75 -1.35
CA ALA A 39 7.60 13.86 -2.30
C ALA A 39 7.46 13.42 -3.77
N GLU A 40 7.74 12.16 -4.06
CA GLU A 40 7.72 11.59 -5.40
C GLU A 40 6.30 11.23 -5.86
N SER A 41 6.18 11.02 -7.16
CA SER A 41 4.95 10.59 -7.81
C SER A 41 5.19 9.23 -8.48
N TYR A 42 4.28 8.30 -8.27
CA TYR A 42 4.31 6.94 -8.82
C TYR A 42 3.11 6.72 -9.74
N PRO A 43 3.14 5.73 -10.66
CA PRO A 43 1.98 5.36 -11.46
C PRO A 43 0.77 5.03 -10.59
N ASP A 44 -0.43 5.41 -11.04
CA ASP A 44 -1.67 5.13 -10.30
C ASP A 44 -1.99 3.63 -10.24
N GLU A 45 -1.47 2.85 -11.19
CA GLU A 45 -1.64 1.40 -11.21
C GLU A 45 -0.98 0.72 -9.99
N GLU A 46 0.15 1.26 -9.50
CA GLU A 46 0.85 0.70 -8.34
C GLU A 46 0.03 0.83 -7.05
N ILE A 47 -0.63 1.97 -6.83
CA ILE A 47 -1.44 2.18 -5.62
C ILE A 47 -2.77 1.43 -5.70
N VAL A 48 -3.38 1.33 -6.88
CA VAL A 48 -4.67 0.66 -7.03
C VAL A 48 -4.55 -0.83 -6.73
N GLY A 49 -3.53 -1.51 -7.29
CA GLY A 49 -3.27 -2.92 -7.02
C GLY A 49 -2.98 -3.18 -5.53
N LEU A 50 -2.07 -2.37 -4.96
CA LEU A 50 -1.70 -2.47 -3.56
C LEU A 50 -2.88 -2.20 -2.62
N ALA A 51 -3.64 -1.12 -2.84
CA ALA A 51 -4.80 -0.78 -2.03
C ALA A 51 -5.92 -1.84 -2.12
N GLN A 52 -6.09 -2.48 -3.28
CA GLN A 52 -7.08 -3.54 -3.45
C GLN A 52 -6.73 -4.82 -2.68
N ASP A 53 -5.46 -5.19 -2.68
CA ASP A 53 -4.98 -6.29 -1.87
C ASP A 53 -5.02 -5.96 -0.38
N VAL A 54 -4.73 -4.72 0.01
CA VAL A 54 -4.89 -4.22 1.40
C VAL A 54 -6.35 -4.29 1.84
N ALA A 55 -7.28 -3.82 1.02
CA ALA A 55 -8.71 -3.91 1.30
C ALA A 55 -9.17 -5.35 1.51
N THR A 56 -8.65 -6.28 0.69
CA THR A 56 -8.91 -7.71 0.84
C THR A 56 -8.32 -8.27 2.13
N ALA A 57 -7.06 -7.92 2.45
CA ALA A 57 -6.37 -8.38 3.66
C ALA A 57 -7.03 -7.88 4.95
N LEU A 58 -7.54 -6.65 4.93
CA LEU A 58 -8.21 -6.02 6.08
C LEU A 58 -9.71 -6.29 6.13
N SER A 59 -10.29 -6.95 5.11
CA SER A 59 -11.74 -7.05 4.92
C SER A 59 -12.45 -5.69 4.99
N MET A 60 -11.82 -4.66 4.43
CA MET A 60 -12.32 -3.28 4.35
C MET A 60 -12.75 -2.96 2.93
N SER A 61 -13.61 -1.96 2.76
CA SER A 61 -13.96 -1.46 1.43
C SER A 61 -12.87 -0.51 0.90
N MET A 62 -12.70 -0.46 -0.43
CA MET A 62 -11.74 0.46 -1.07
C MET A 62 -11.87 1.93 -0.62
N PRO A 63 -13.08 2.49 -0.43
CA PRO A 63 -13.24 3.85 0.10
C PRO A 63 -12.78 4.04 1.55
N GLU A 64 -12.63 2.97 2.33
CA GLU A 64 -12.09 3.06 3.69
C GLU A 64 -10.55 2.95 3.71
N VAL A 65 -9.97 2.44 2.62
CA VAL A 65 -8.53 2.23 2.45
C VAL A 65 -7.85 3.40 1.73
N LEU A 66 -8.56 4.09 0.83
CA LEU A 66 -8.09 5.23 0.02
C LEU A 66 -8.50 6.59 0.58
#